data_AF-A0A8T1WB41-F1
#
_entry.id   AF-A0A8T1WB41-F1
#
_cell.length_a   1.000
_cell.length_b   1.000
_cell.length_c   1.000
_cell.angle_alpha   90.00
_cell.angle_beta   90.00
_cell.angle_gamma   90.00
#
_symmetry.space_group_name_H-M   'P 1'
#
loop_
_entity.id
_entity.type
_entity.pdbx_description
1 polymer ?
#
loop_
_entity_poly.entity_id
_entity_poly.type
_entity_poly.pdbx_seq_one_letter_code
_entity_poly.pdbx_strand_id
1 'polypeptide(L)'
;MRTASVIATQSGGLYSNLFVQPNDELRYAMYIHELDGAYAQTDAILSSCGMGPTEDEVAFQRVVTSHGEIEYGWKKVFPFSYKQTCDSFWMLSYLVHQQEEREEFYDVENPENTAAIKLRFTKMLPGVGRESLVHRFVHRRFREKDRAVYVWKSSILGDGSFRGMQMDETGWRVIRPSETGDGTFVKVCIRQTPLHLGSSNAAIALVARQFDDFVQAMVQVNCEEMNIATESLLLEDALKGVKVRDVYNRKSPDDYC
;
A
#
# COMPACT_ATOMS: atom_id res chain seq x y z
N MET A 1 12.41 6.32 19.10
CA MET A 1 12.19 5.86 20.49
C MET A 1 11.74 4.40 20.39
N ARG A 2 12.63 3.43 20.68
CA ARG A 2 12.37 1.98 20.58
C ARG A 2 11.91 1.47 21.94
N THR A 3 10.64 1.16 22.10
CA THR A 3 10.10 0.58 23.34
C THR A 3 9.31 -0.68 23.01
N ALA A 4 10.02 -1.77 22.74
CA ALA A 4 9.51 -3.14 22.84
C ALA A 4 10.67 -4.15 22.64
N SER A 5 11.67 -4.14 23.52
CA SER A 5 12.65 -5.24 23.58
C SER A 5 13.50 -5.11 24.84
N VAL A 6 12.92 -5.46 25.99
CA VAL A 6 13.51 -6.12 27.17
C VAL A 6 12.26 -6.40 28.04
N ILE A 7 11.77 -7.61 28.26
CA ILE A 7 12.25 -8.62 29.21
C ILE A 7 11.46 -9.88 28.85
N ALA A 8 12.11 -10.90 28.30
CA ALA A 8 11.54 -12.23 28.17
C ALA A 8 12.59 -13.27 28.54
N THR A 9 13.10 -13.16 29.76
CA THR A 9 13.89 -14.22 30.36
C THR A 9 13.65 -14.19 31.87
N GLN A 10 13.05 -15.28 32.35
CA GLN A 10 12.83 -15.64 33.75
C GLN A 10 11.57 -15.10 34.45
N SER A 11 10.43 -15.71 34.17
CA SER A 11 9.50 -16.17 35.22
C SER A 11 8.45 -17.07 34.57
N GLY A 12 8.58 -18.38 34.77
CA GLY A 12 7.59 -19.36 34.35
C GLY A 12 6.26 -19.09 35.06
N GLY A 13 5.21 -18.88 34.27
CA GLY A 13 3.82 -18.98 34.69
C GLY A 13 3.30 -17.86 35.57
N LEU A 14 3.09 -16.64 35.05
CA LEU A 14 2.05 -15.72 35.59
C LEU A 14 1.72 -14.50 34.70
N TYR A 15 1.83 -14.58 33.37
CA TYR A 15 1.46 -13.46 32.47
C TYR A 15 0.59 -13.90 31.29
N SER A 16 -0.36 -14.80 31.52
CA SER A 16 -1.32 -15.23 30.50
C SER A 16 -2.54 -14.31 30.33
N ASN A 17 -2.63 -13.16 31.02
CA ASN A 17 -3.72 -12.19 30.83
C ASN A 17 -3.27 -10.78 31.24
N LEU A 18 -2.98 -9.88 30.28
CA LEU A 18 -3.33 -8.45 30.33
C LEU A 18 -2.91 -7.61 29.11
N PHE A 19 -2.65 -8.19 27.94
CA PHE A 19 -2.60 -7.38 26.71
C PHE A 19 -4.03 -7.20 26.18
N VAL A 20 -4.72 -6.16 26.65
CA VAL A 20 -5.93 -5.68 25.98
C VAL A 20 -5.48 -5.18 24.62
N GLN A 21 -5.84 -5.93 23.58
CA GLN A 21 -5.63 -5.50 22.20
C GLN A 21 -6.38 -4.17 22.02
N PRO A 22 -5.72 -3.10 21.54
CA PRO A 22 -6.39 -1.83 21.32
C PRO A 22 -7.62 -2.04 20.42
N ASN A 23 -8.69 -1.29 20.64
CA ASN A 23 -9.80 -1.31 19.68
C ASN A 23 -9.35 -0.64 18.36
N ASP A 24 -10.17 -0.74 17.32
CA ASP A 24 -9.79 -0.23 16.00
C ASP A 24 -9.61 1.30 16.01
N GLU A 25 -10.42 2.03 16.78
CA GLU A 25 -10.28 3.48 16.99
C GLU A 25 -8.92 3.88 17.56
N LEU A 26 -8.47 3.23 18.64
CA LEU A 26 -7.18 3.51 19.26
C LEU A 26 -6.03 3.13 18.34
N ARG A 27 -6.15 2.03 17.57
CA ARG A 27 -5.15 1.68 16.55
C ARG A 27 -5.04 2.76 15.49
N TYR A 28 -6.18 3.24 14.98
CA TYR A 28 -6.19 4.30 13.97
C TYR A 28 -5.60 5.59 14.51
N ALA A 29 -5.92 5.99 15.74
CA ALA A 29 -5.33 7.16 16.39
C ALA A 29 -3.79 7.03 16.52
N MET A 30 -3.29 5.85 16.90
CA MET A 30 -1.84 5.58 16.96
C MET A 30 -1.19 5.68 15.59
N TYR A 31 -1.78 5.05 14.56
CA TYR A 31 -1.27 5.12 13.20
C TYR A 31 -1.27 6.54 12.66
N ILE A 32 -2.35 7.31 12.86
CA ILE A 32 -2.43 8.72 12.48
C ILE A 32 -1.28 9.52 13.09
N HIS A 33 -1.03 9.37 14.38
CA HIS A 33 0.07 10.05 15.07
C HIS A 33 1.45 9.66 14.51
N GLU A 34 1.63 8.41 14.07
CA GLU A 34 2.90 7.95 13.48
C GLU A 34 3.13 8.43 12.04
N LEU A 35 2.08 8.84 11.30
CA LEU A 35 2.20 9.22 9.89
C LEU A 35 3.07 10.47 9.68
N ASP A 36 3.05 11.44 10.60
CA ASP A 36 3.87 12.66 10.45
C ASP A 36 5.37 12.34 10.62
N GLY A 37 5.70 11.44 11.55
CA GLY A 37 7.05 10.92 11.72
C GLY A 37 7.52 10.11 10.51
N ALA A 38 6.64 9.28 9.95
CA ALA A 38 6.93 8.53 8.73
C ALA A 38 7.10 9.45 7.52
N TYR A 39 6.27 10.49 7.38
CA TYR A 39 6.40 11.52 6.35
C TYR A 39 7.75 12.25 6.42
N ALA A 40 8.17 12.67 7.62
CA ALA A 40 9.46 13.33 7.82
C ALA A 40 10.67 12.48 7.41
N GLN A 41 10.51 11.15 7.37
CA GLN A 41 11.57 10.20 7.01
C GLN A 41 11.57 9.81 5.51
N THR A 42 10.57 10.23 4.73
CA THR A 42 10.32 9.77 3.36
C THR A 42 11.58 9.70 2.48
N ASP A 43 12.35 10.78 2.40
CA ASP A 43 13.50 10.84 1.51
C ASP A 43 14.65 9.92 1.96
N ALA A 44 14.91 9.88 3.26
CA ALA A 44 15.93 9.01 3.83
C ALA A 44 15.59 7.54 3.58
N ILE A 45 14.33 7.16 3.79
CA ILE A 45 13.84 5.80 3.59
C ILE A 45 13.95 5.41 2.12
N LEU A 46 13.38 6.20 1.21
CA LEU A 46 13.41 5.92 -0.22
C LEU A 46 14.85 5.82 -0.73
N SER A 47 15.74 6.71 -0.30
CA SER A 47 17.16 6.59 -0.67
C SER A 47 17.78 5.29 -0.16
N SER A 48 17.46 4.86 1.06
CA SER A 48 17.99 3.61 1.64
C SER A 48 17.41 2.35 0.98
N CYS A 49 16.16 2.38 0.49
CA CYS A 49 15.53 1.27 -0.24
C CYS A 49 16.02 1.15 -1.71
N GLY A 50 17.03 1.91 -2.15
CA GLY A 50 17.41 1.99 -3.57
C GLY A 50 16.43 2.78 -4.45
N MET A 51 15.45 3.45 -3.85
CA MET A 51 14.46 4.32 -4.49
C MET A 51 14.95 5.78 -4.54
N GLY A 52 16.18 5.94 -5.03
CA GLY A 52 16.88 7.23 -5.17
C GLY A 52 16.14 8.25 -6.06
N PRO A 53 16.75 9.41 -6.34
CA PRO A 53 16.10 10.47 -7.09
C PRO A 53 15.98 10.17 -8.60
N THR A 54 16.85 9.29 -9.12
CA THR A 54 16.93 8.93 -10.54
C THR A 54 15.64 8.31 -11.06
N GLU A 55 15.27 8.68 -12.29
CA GLU A 55 14.02 8.24 -12.96
C GLU A 55 14.17 6.93 -13.73
N ASP A 56 15.17 6.11 -13.40
CA ASP A 56 15.25 4.73 -13.89
C ASP A 56 14.04 3.95 -13.37
N GLU A 57 13.29 3.37 -14.30
CA GLU A 57 12.18 2.50 -13.94
C GLU A 57 12.70 1.24 -13.26
N VAL A 58 12.03 0.87 -12.17
CA VAL A 58 12.36 -0.30 -11.39
C VAL A 58 11.08 -1.09 -11.23
N ALA A 59 11.07 -2.30 -11.79
CA ALA A 59 9.99 -3.25 -11.58
C ALA A 59 9.82 -3.57 -10.10
N PHE A 60 8.67 -4.14 -9.71
CA PHE A 60 8.42 -4.54 -8.33
C PHE A 60 9.52 -5.46 -7.81
N GLN A 61 10.19 -5.04 -6.75
CA GLN A 61 11.26 -5.76 -6.08
C GLN A 61 10.85 -6.11 -4.65
N ARG A 62 11.39 -7.23 -4.16
CA ARG A 62 11.28 -7.67 -2.76
C ARG A 62 12.66 -7.99 -2.23
N VAL A 63 13.01 -7.43 -1.08
CA VAL A 63 14.27 -7.67 -0.37
C VAL A 63 13.96 -8.02 1.08
N VAL A 64 14.67 -9.00 1.64
CA VAL A 64 14.63 -9.27 3.08
C VAL A 64 15.89 -8.68 3.70
N THR A 65 15.73 -7.80 4.69
CA THR A 65 16.85 -7.14 5.36
C THR A 65 17.56 -8.11 6.29
N SER A 66 18.79 -7.74 6.71
CA SER A 66 19.54 -8.50 7.71
C SER A 66 18.83 -8.59 9.07
N HIS A 67 17.86 -7.71 9.33
CA HIS A 67 17.05 -7.69 10.54
C HIS A 67 15.72 -8.46 10.41
N GLY A 68 15.47 -9.08 9.26
CA GLY A 68 14.24 -9.85 9.00
C GLY A 68 13.04 -9.00 8.59
N GLU A 69 13.22 -7.70 8.34
CA GLU A 69 12.19 -6.86 7.72
C GLU A 69 12.12 -7.18 6.23
N ILE A 70 10.94 -7.00 5.65
CA ILE A 70 10.72 -7.21 4.21
C ILE A 70 10.49 -5.84 3.58
N GLU A 71 11.30 -5.50 2.59
CA GLU A 71 11.16 -4.27 1.81
C GLU A 71 10.63 -4.59 0.42
N TYR A 72 9.67 -3.79 -0.02
CA TYR A 72 9.19 -3.78 -1.39
C TYR A 72 9.41 -2.42 -2.01
N GLY A 73 9.63 -2.36 -3.31
CA GLY A 73 9.67 -1.07 -3.99
C GLY A 73 9.65 -1.17 -5.50
N TRP A 74 9.29 -0.04 -6.11
CA TRP A 74 9.23 0.12 -7.56
C TRP A 74 9.30 1.61 -7.93
N LYS A 75 9.69 1.88 -9.17
CA LYS A 75 9.73 3.20 -9.80
C LYS A 75 9.14 3.12 -11.20
N LYS A 76 8.34 4.12 -11.60
CA LYS A 76 7.71 4.16 -12.92
C LYS A 76 7.45 5.59 -13.37
N VAL A 77 7.59 5.86 -14.66
CA VAL A 77 7.14 7.10 -15.29
C VAL A 77 5.79 6.85 -15.95
N PHE A 78 4.78 7.60 -15.54
CA PHE A 78 3.47 7.62 -16.18
C PHE A 78 3.45 8.74 -17.22
N PRO A 79 3.09 8.49 -18.49
CA PRO A 79 3.08 9.50 -19.56
C PRO A 79 1.83 10.40 -19.48
N PHE A 80 1.49 10.87 -18.28
CA PHE A 80 0.30 11.64 -17.97
C PHE A 80 0.63 12.79 -17.03
N SER A 81 -0.30 13.74 -16.90
CA SER A 81 -0.07 14.93 -16.08
C SER A 81 0.05 14.59 -14.59
N TYR A 82 0.89 15.36 -13.89
CA TYR A 82 1.13 15.22 -12.45
C TYR A 82 -0.18 15.31 -11.63
N LYS A 83 -1.03 16.28 -11.96
CA LYS A 83 -2.29 16.48 -11.22
C LYS A 83 -3.23 15.29 -11.37
N GLN A 84 -3.48 14.83 -12.60
CA GLN A 84 -4.37 13.69 -12.85
C GLN A 84 -3.82 12.42 -12.20
N THR A 85 -2.50 12.20 -12.28
CA THR A 85 -1.84 11.04 -11.66
C THR A 85 -2.02 11.06 -10.14
N CYS A 86 -1.82 12.20 -9.49
CA CYS A 86 -2.10 12.37 -8.06
C CYS A 86 -3.56 12.08 -7.70
N ASP A 87 -4.51 12.64 -8.44
CA ASP A 87 -5.94 12.48 -8.16
C ASP A 87 -6.37 11.00 -8.34
N SER A 88 -5.88 10.31 -9.37
CA SER A 88 -6.10 8.87 -9.59
C SER A 88 -5.53 8.02 -8.45
N PHE A 89 -4.28 8.27 -8.04
CA PHE A 89 -3.67 7.51 -6.93
C PHE A 89 -4.37 7.73 -5.60
N TRP A 90 -4.85 8.96 -5.33
CA TRP A 90 -5.65 9.23 -4.13
C TRP A 90 -6.99 8.50 -4.17
N MET A 91 -7.68 8.48 -5.30
CA MET A 91 -8.93 7.73 -5.41
C MET A 91 -8.71 6.23 -5.21
N LEU A 92 -7.63 5.68 -5.78
CA LEU A 92 -7.33 4.25 -5.69
C LEU A 92 -6.72 3.83 -4.34
N SER A 93 -6.17 4.74 -3.54
CA SER A 93 -5.61 4.39 -2.21
C SER A 93 -6.68 3.93 -1.22
N TYR A 94 -7.96 4.17 -1.51
CA TYR A 94 -9.08 3.63 -0.76
C TYR A 94 -9.31 2.14 -1.02
N LEU A 95 -8.65 1.53 -2.01
CA LEU A 95 -8.85 0.13 -2.41
C LEU A 95 -10.33 -0.22 -2.62
N VAL A 96 -11.08 0.66 -3.29
CA VAL A 96 -12.55 0.53 -3.46
C VAL A 96 -12.99 -0.73 -4.21
N HIS A 97 -12.07 -1.45 -4.85
CA HIS A 97 -12.37 -2.75 -5.46
C HIS A 97 -12.48 -3.88 -4.40
N GLN A 98 -11.94 -3.68 -3.20
CA GLN A 98 -12.05 -4.60 -2.07
C GLN A 98 -13.21 -4.18 -1.16
N GLN A 99 -14.24 -5.01 -1.11
CA GLN A 99 -15.50 -4.73 -0.40
C GLN A 99 -15.83 -5.74 0.71
N GLU A 100 -15.08 -6.85 0.83
CA GLU A 100 -15.34 -7.84 1.88
C GLU A 100 -15.03 -7.27 3.27
N GLU A 101 -16.07 -7.19 4.11
CA GLU A 101 -16.02 -6.62 5.47
C GLU A 101 -15.34 -5.24 5.53
N ARG A 102 -15.63 -4.41 4.53
CA ARG A 102 -15.12 -3.04 4.47
C ARG A 102 -15.78 -2.16 5.54
N GLU A 103 -14.95 -1.54 6.37
CA GLU A 103 -15.37 -0.52 7.34
C GLU A 103 -14.48 0.71 7.17
N GLU A 104 -15.08 1.89 7.06
CA GLU A 104 -14.38 3.17 6.98
C GLU A 104 -14.57 3.93 8.29
N PHE A 105 -13.48 4.47 8.81
CA PHE A 105 -13.48 5.26 10.02
C PHE A 105 -13.29 6.74 9.67
N TYR A 106 -14.35 7.53 9.90
CA TYR A 106 -14.42 8.93 9.46
C TYR A 106 -13.94 9.94 10.50
N ASP A 107 -13.82 9.56 11.77
CA ASP A 107 -13.38 10.44 12.86
C ASP A 107 -11.85 10.58 12.87
N VAL A 108 -11.31 11.14 11.79
CA VAL A 108 -9.88 11.34 11.59
C VAL A 108 -9.58 12.82 11.40
N GLU A 109 -8.38 13.23 11.82
CA GLU A 109 -7.89 14.56 11.53
C GLU A 109 -7.66 14.73 10.02
N ASN A 110 -8.14 15.86 9.47
CA ASN A 110 -7.99 16.21 8.06
C ASN A 110 -8.56 15.12 7.12
N PRO A 111 -9.88 14.85 7.16
CA PRO A 111 -10.50 13.75 6.40
C PRO A 111 -10.42 13.92 4.87
N GLU A 112 -10.09 15.13 4.38
CA GLU A 112 -9.81 15.37 2.95
C GLU A 112 -8.48 14.78 2.48
N ASN A 113 -7.58 14.48 3.41
CA ASN A 113 -6.23 14.01 3.13
C ASN A 113 -5.82 12.80 3.98
N THR A 114 -6.66 12.35 4.91
CA THR A 114 -6.44 11.17 5.75
C THR A 114 -7.64 10.23 5.63
N ALA A 115 -7.39 8.93 5.48
CA ALA A 115 -8.42 7.90 5.53
C ALA A 115 -7.97 6.74 6.40
N ALA A 116 -8.92 6.16 7.15
CA ALA A 116 -8.71 4.96 7.96
C ALA A 116 -9.73 3.89 7.54
N ILE A 117 -9.23 2.70 7.21
CA ILE A 117 -10.02 1.66 6.55
C ILE A 117 -9.66 0.30 7.14
N LYS A 118 -10.66 -0.58 7.23
CA LYS A 118 -10.52 -2.01 7.50
C LYS A 118 -11.10 -2.79 6.33
N LEU A 119 -10.39 -3.83 5.90
CA LEU A 119 -10.78 -4.71 4.81
C LEU A 119 -10.46 -6.16 5.17
N ARG A 120 -11.17 -7.10 4.56
CA ARG A 120 -10.81 -8.51 4.56
C ARG A 120 -10.33 -8.96 3.18
N PHE A 121 -9.25 -9.72 3.17
CA PHE A 121 -8.77 -10.43 1.99
C PHE A 121 -8.93 -11.92 2.22
N THR A 122 -9.57 -12.61 1.29
CA THR A 122 -9.83 -14.04 1.41
C THR A 122 -9.21 -14.81 0.25
N LYS A 123 -8.62 -15.97 0.54
CA LYS A 123 -8.06 -16.87 -0.47
C LYS A 123 -8.37 -18.32 -0.15
N MET A 124 -8.66 -19.10 -1.17
CA MET A 124 -8.71 -20.56 -1.06
C MET A 124 -7.29 -21.12 -1.15
N LEU A 125 -6.84 -21.79 -0.08
CA LEU A 125 -5.55 -22.46 -0.05
C LEU A 125 -5.75 -23.98 -0.23
N PRO A 126 -5.11 -24.60 -1.24
CA PRO A 126 -5.22 -26.04 -1.47
C PRO A 126 -4.87 -26.85 -0.22
N GLY A 127 -5.75 -27.76 0.19
CA GLY A 127 -5.54 -28.64 1.34
C GLY A 127 -5.71 -28.00 2.72
N VAL A 128 -5.89 -26.67 2.80
CA VAL A 128 -6.12 -25.94 4.07
C VAL A 128 -7.57 -25.47 4.16
N GLY A 129 -8.10 -24.89 3.07
CA GLY A 129 -9.46 -24.35 3.01
C GLY A 129 -9.48 -22.84 2.77
N ARG A 130 -10.55 -22.19 3.21
CA ARG A 130 -10.75 -20.74 3.08
C ARG A 130 -9.99 -20.04 4.19
N GLU A 131 -8.96 -19.29 3.83
CA GLU A 131 -8.18 -18.47 4.76
C GLU A 131 -8.39 -16.99 4.49
N SER A 132 -8.20 -16.16 5.52
CA SER A 132 -8.37 -14.71 5.36
C SER A 132 -7.38 -13.90 6.19
N LEU A 133 -7.13 -12.69 5.69
CA LEU A 133 -6.35 -11.65 6.32
C LEU A 133 -7.27 -10.46 6.60
N VAL A 134 -7.13 -9.85 7.77
CA VAL A 134 -7.78 -8.57 8.08
C VAL A 134 -6.73 -7.47 7.98
N HIS A 135 -6.89 -6.58 7.01
CA HIS A 135 -6.01 -5.44 6.79
C HIS A 135 -6.65 -4.18 7.39
N ARG A 136 -5.94 -3.54 8.30
CA ARG A 136 -6.33 -2.24 8.87
C ARG A 136 -5.25 -1.24 8.55
N PHE A 137 -5.60 -0.15 7.89
CA PHE A 137 -4.63 0.85 7.51
C PHE A 137 -5.16 2.26 7.66
N VAL A 138 -4.24 3.17 7.94
CA VAL A 138 -4.44 4.61 7.77
C VAL A 138 -3.49 5.07 6.70
N HIS A 139 -3.97 5.86 5.75
CA HIS A 139 -3.12 6.55 4.80
C HIS A 139 -3.38 8.05 4.83
N ARG A 140 -2.34 8.83 4.58
CA ARG A 140 -2.40 10.29 4.48
C ARG A 140 -1.62 10.77 3.27
N ARG A 141 -2.17 11.76 2.55
CA ARG A 141 -1.45 12.50 1.51
C ARG A 141 -0.97 13.85 2.04
N PHE A 142 0.26 14.20 1.68
CA PHE A 142 0.91 15.46 1.95
C PHE A 142 1.21 16.12 0.61
N ARG A 143 0.76 17.36 0.44
CA ARG A 143 1.01 18.14 -0.79
C ARG A 143 2.15 19.11 -0.54
N GLU A 144 3.23 18.92 -1.26
CA GLU A 144 4.37 19.83 -1.29
C GLU A 144 4.34 20.68 -2.56
N LYS A 145 5.31 21.60 -2.71
CA LYS A 145 5.36 22.51 -3.85
C LYS A 145 5.61 21.80 -5.18
N ASP A 146 6.46 20.77 -5.16
CA ASP A 146 7.03 20.08 -6.32
C ASP A 146 6.67 18.59 -6.36
N ARG A 147 6.03 18.07 -5.32
CA ARG A 147 5.66 16.66 -5.21
C ARG A 147 4.47 16.43 -4.28
N ALA A 148 3.91 15.23 -4.33
CA ALA A 148 2.95 14.72 -3.38
C ALA A 148 3.52 13.47 -2.73
N VAL A 149 3.38 13.38 -1.41
CA VAL A 149 3.83 12.24 -0.62
C VAL A 149 2.61 11.55 -0.04
N TYR A 150 2.51 10.24 -0.21
CA TYR A 150 1.50 9.41 0.41
C TYR A 150 2.22 8.49 1.38
N VAL A 151 1.74 8.47 2.61
CA VAL A 151 2.30 7.62 3.66
C VAL A 151 1.17 6.80 4.23
N TRP A 152 1.43 5.53 4.50
CA TRP A 152 0.46 4.68 5.18
C TRP A 152 1.12 3.82 6.25
N LYS A 153 0.29 3.48 7.23
CA LYS A 153 0.60 2.60 8.35
C LYS A 153 -0.49 1.55 8.40
N SER A 154 -0.12 0.28 8.53
CA SER A 154 -1.11 -0.79 8.59
C SER A 154 -0.68 -1.99 9.42
N SER A 155 -1.68 -2.73 9.88
CA SER A 155 -1.53 -4.10 10.40
C SER A 155 -2.31 -5.04 9.51
N ILE A 156 -1.70 -6.18 9.20
CA ILE A 156 -2.33 -7.29 8.49
C ILE A 156 -2.38 -8.46 9.47
N LEU A 157 -3.57 -8.86 9.88
CA LEU A 157 -3.79 -9.92 10.87
C LEU A 157 -4.28 -11.19 10.19
N GLY A 158 -3.73 -12.32 10.59
CA GLY A 158 -4.25 -13.62 10.18
C GLY A 158 -5.52 -13.99 10.92
N ASP A 159 -6.49 -14.56 10.19
CA ASP A 159 -7.65 -15.26 10.74
C ASP A 159 -7.59 -16.75 10.38
N GLY A 160 -8.55 -17.55 10.83
CA GLY A 160 -8.56 -18.99 10.55
C GLY A 160 -7.32 -19.69 11.10
N SER A 161 -6.59 -20.39 10.23
CA SER A 161 -5.34 -21.07 10.63
C SER A 161 -4.19 -20.10 10.90
N PHE A 162 -4.28 -18.87 10.40
CA PHE A 162 -3.28 -17.81 10.64
C PHE A 162 -3.54 -17.00 11.91
N ARG A 163 -4.52 -17.39 12.73
CA ARG A 163 -4.85 -16.66 13.97
C ARG A 163 -3.62 -16.52 14.87
N GLY A 164 -3.32 -15.27 15.25
CA GLY A 164 -2.15 -14.92 16.05
C GLY A 164 -0.92 -14.52 15.24
N MET A 165 -0.98 -14.62 13.90
CA MET A 165 0.01 -14.04 13.00
C MET A 165 -0.34 -12.59 12.68
N GLN A 166 0.69 -11.74 12.59
CA GLN A 166 0.56 -10.32 12.26
C GLN A 166 1.75 -9.87 11.41
N MET A 167 1.47 -8.97 10.47
CA MET A 167 2.47 -8.19 9.74
C MET A 167 2.17 -6.72 9.96
N ASP A 168 3.13 -5.97 10.49
CA ASP A 168 3.06 -4.51 10.50
C ASP A 168 3.69 -3.96 9.24
N GLU A 169 3.10 -2.90 8.70
CA GLU A 169 3.55 -2.29 7.45
C GLU A 169 3.59 -0.77 7.57
N THR A 170 4.63 -0.18 7.01
CA THR A 170 4.69 1.25 6.70
C THR A 170 5.05 1.41 5.23
N GLY A 171 4.36 2.27 4.51
CA GLY A 171 4.70 2.55 3.12
C GLY A 171 4.74 4.02 2.79
N TRP A 172 5.52 4.32 1.76
CA TRP A 172 5.80 5.65 1.25
C TRP A 172 5.65 5.62 -0.27
N ARG A 173 4.92 6.59 -0.81
CA ARG A 173 4.85 6.87 -2.24
C ARG A 173 5.15 8.33 -2.47
N VAL A 174 6.06 8.62 -3.38
CA VAL A 174 6.32 9.96 -3.87
C VAL A 174 5.87 10.04 -5.32
N ILE A 175 5.08 11.06 -5.63
CA ILE A 175 4.62 11.41 -6.97
C ILE A 175 5.15 12.81 -7.27
N ARG A 176 5.82 12.99 -8.41
CA ARG A 176 6.32 14.30 -8.84
C ARG A 176 6.31 14.40 -10.37
N PRO A 177 6.32 15.60 -10.96
CA PRO A 177 6.61 15.74 -12.38
C PRO A 177 7.93 15.06 -12.75
N SER A 178 7.99 14.46 -13.95
CA SER A 178 9.24 13.93 -14.49
C SER A 178 10.21 15.07 -14.82
N GLU A 179 11.50 14.84 -14.63
CA GLU A 179 12.59 15.77 -14.94
C GLU A 179 12.65 16.13 -16.43
N THR A 180 12.20 15.23 -17.31
CA THR A 180 12.11 15.49 -18.76
C THR A 180 10.93 16.39 -19.13
N GLY A 181 9.97 16.57 -18.22
CA GLY A 181 8.72 17.29 -18.45
C GLY A 181 7.61 16.47 -19.13
N ASP A 182 7.91 15.26 -19.61
CA ASP A 182 7.00 14.46 -20.44
C ASP A 182 6.15 13.44 -19.65
N GLY A 183 5.90 13.71 -18.36
CA GLY A 183 5.05 12.83 -17.55
C GLY A 183 5.18 13.03 -16.06
N THR A 184 4.85 11.98 -15.32
CA THR A 184 4.84 11.94 -13.87
C THR A 184 5.66 10.76 -13.37
N PHE A 185 6.68 11.05 -12.57
CA PHE A 185 7.49 10.03 -11.93
C PHE A 185 6.87 9.61 -10.60
N VAL A 186 6.75 8.30 -10.39
CA VAL A 186 6.21 7.69 -9.19
C VAL A 186 7.21 6.69 -8.65
N LYS A 187 7.45 6.74 -7.34
CA LYS A 187 8.25 5.76 -6.63
C LYS A 187 7.60 5.34 -5.32
N VAL A 188 7.79 4.08 -4.96
CA VAL A 188 7.21 3.47 -3.77
C VAL A 188 8.27 2.67 -3.01
N CYS A 189 8.27 2.78 -1.68
CA CYS A 189 8.89 1.81 -0.79
C CYS A 189 7.87 1.36 0.26
N ILE A 190 7.83 0.07 0.57
CA ILE A 190 6.99 -0.53 1.62
C ILE A 190 7.91 -1.32 2.52
N ARG A 191 7.78 -1.15 3.83
CA ARG A 191 8.50 -1.92 4.84
C ARG A 191 7.52 -2.71 5.67
N GLN A 192 7.77 -4.00 5.76
CA GLN A 192 6.97 -4.95 6.51
C GLN A 192 7.81 -5.58 7.63
N THR A 193 7.22 -5.69 8.82
CA THR A 193 7.82 -6.35 9.99
C THR A 193 6.93 -7.52 10.39
N PRO A 194 7.39 -8.78 10.22
CA PRO A 194 6.66 -9.94 10.68
C PRO A 194 6.62 -9.97 12.22
N LEU A 195 5.42 -10.04 12.79
CA LEU A 195 5.16 -10.05 14.23
C LEU A 195 4.52 -11.36 14.68
N HIS A 196 4.98 -12.48 14.12
CA HIS A 196 4.62 -13.80 14.63
C HIS A 196 5.72 -14.37 15.53
N LEU A 197 5.33 -15.12 16.57
CA LEU A 197 6.27 -15.70 17.52
C LEU A 197 7.28 -16.62 16.80
N GLY A 198 8.58 -16.33 16.97
CA GLY A 198 9.66 -17.21 16.52
C GLY A 198 9.64 -18.52 17.30
N SER A 199 8.80 -19.46 16.88
CA SER A 199 8.67 -20.77 17.51
C SER A 199 9.65 -21.77 16.87
N SER A 200 10.32 -22.57 17.70
CA SER A 200 11.09 -23.74 17.23
C SER A 200 10.19 -24.88 16.74
N ASN A 201 8.86 -24.76 16.90
CA ASN A 201 7.91 -25.74 16.41
C ASN A 201 7.75 -25.64 14.89
N ALA A 202 8.12 -26.71 14.18
CA ALA A 202 8.07 -26.80 12.73
C ALA A 202 6.68 -26.54 12.13
N ALA A 203 5.61 -26.92 12.83
CA ALA A 203 4.24 -26.68 12.36
C ALA A 203 3.89 -25.18 12.38
N ILE A 204 4.27 -24.48 13.47
CA ILE A 204 4.05 -23.03 13.58
C ILE A 204 4.88 -22.28 12.54
N ALA A 205 6.12 -22.71 12.31
CA ALA A 205 6.97 -22.14 11.27
C ALA A 205 6.41 -22.35 9.85
N LEU A 206 5.74 -23.49 9.59
CA LEU A 206 5.06 -23.71 8.31
C LEU A 206 3.89 -22.75 8.11
N VAL A 207 3.04 -22.60 9.13
CA VAL A 207 1.89 -21.68 9.09
C VAL A 207 2.35 -20.23 8.94
N ALA A 208 3.43 -19.83 9.62
CA ALA A 208 4.02 -18.50 9.49
C ALA A 208 4.46 -18.22 8.04
N ARG A 209 5.15 -19.17 7.39
CA ARG A 209 5.52 -19.03 5.97
C ARG A 209 4.30 -18.91 5.06
N GLN A 210 3.26 -19.70 5.29
CA GLN A 210 2.02 -19.61 4.49
C GLN A 210 1.30 -18.27 4.68
N PHE A 211 1.33 -17.72 5.89
CA PHE A 211 0.84 -16.37 6.18
C PHE A 211 1.66 -15.32 5.41
N ASP A 212 2.99 -15.37 5.51
CA ASP A 212 3.89 -14.44 4.81
C ASP A 212 3.69 -14.50 3.29
N ASP A 213 3.54 -15.70 2.72
CA ASP A 213 3.27 -15.91 1.30
C ASP A 213 1.92 -15.28 0.89
N PHE A 214 0.90 -15.37 1.74
CA PHE A 214 -0.40 -14.74 1.48
C PHE A 214 -0.31 -13.22 1.57
N VAL A 215 0.36 -12.68 2.59
CA VAL A 215 0.63 -11.24 2.71
C VAL A 215 1.40 -10.72 1.51
N GLN A 216 2.45 -11.43 1.08
CA GLN A 216 3.22 -11.05 -0.11
C GLN A 216 2.37 -11.04 -1.37
N ALA A 217 1.55 -12.07 -1.58
CA ALA A 217 0.65 -12.13 -2.72
C ALA A 217 -0.36 -10.97 -2.70
N MET A 218 -0.88 -10.61 -1.53
CA MET A 218 -1.78 -9.47 -1.36
C MET A 218 -1.09 -8.15 -1.75
N VAL A 219 0.13 -7.89 -1.26
CA VAL A 219 0.89 -6.67 -1.59
C VAL A 219 1.17 -6.58 -3.09
N GLN A 220 1.62 -7.68 -3.69
CA GLN A 220 1.94 -7.72 -5.11
C GLN A 220 0.70 -7.43 -5.98
N VAL A 221 -0.40 -8.15 -5.72
CA VAL A 221 -1.67 -7.97 -6.45
C VAL A 221 -2.16 -6.53 -6.29
N ASN A 222 -2.20 -6.00 -5.06
CA ASN A 222 -2.65 -4.63 -4.82
C ASN A 222 -1.78 -3.61 -5.56
N CYS A 223 -0.45 -3.80 -5.61
CA CYS A 223 0.45 -2.92 -6.33
C CYS A 223 0.24 -2.98 -7.85
N GLU A 224 0.09 -4.18 -8.42
CA GLU A 224 -0.17 -4.38 -9.85
C GLU A 224 -1.54 -3.81 -10.25
N GLU A 225 -2.60 -4.13 -9.51
CA GLU A 225 -3.95 -3.62 -9.74
C GLU A 225 -4.03 -2.09 -9.62
N MET A 226 -3.37 -1.50 -8.61
CA MET A 226 -3.32 -0.04 -8.48
C MET A 226 -2.61 0.61 -9.67
N ASN A 227 -1.52 0.03 -10.18
CA ASN A 227 -0.81 0.56 -11.34
C ASN A 227 -1.66 0.47 -12.61
N ILE A 228 -2.27 -0.69 -12.87
CA ILE A 228 -3.14 -0.90 -14.03
C ILE A 228 -4.36 0.03 -13.96
N ALA A 229 -5.04 0.10 -12.81
CA ALA A 229 -6.20 0.95 -12.64
C ALA A 229 -5.84 2.44 -12.79
N THR A 230 -4.66 2.86 -12.32
CA THR A 230 -4.17 4.23 -12.52
C THR A 230 -4.01 4.52 -14.01
N GLU A 231 -3.37 3.64 -14.77
CA GLU A 231 -3.22 3.82 -16.22
C GLU A 231 -4.56 3.86 -16.94
N SER A 232 -5.49 2.95 -16.61
CA SER A 232 -6.83 2.93 -17.20
C SER A 232 -7.58 4.23 -16.94
N LEU A 233 -7.59 4.73 -15.70
CA LEU A 233 -8.25 5.99 -15.36
C LEU A 233 -7.63 7.19 -16.08
N LEU A 234 -6.30 7.23 -16.17
CA LEU A 234 -5.58 8.30 -16.87
C LEU A 234 -5.84 8.28 -18.38
N LEU A 235 -5.88 7.09 -18.98
CA LEU A 235 -6.24 6.90 -20.38
C LEU A 235 -7.68 7.34 -20.65
N GLU A 236 -8.63 6.93 -19.82
CA GLU A 236 -10.03 7.33 -19.95
C GLU A 236 -10.23 8.84 -19.85
N ASP A 237 -9.56 9.50 -18.90
CA ASP A 237 -9.64 10.95 -18.73
C ASP A 237 -9.01 11.70 -19.92
N ALA A 238 -7.87 11.22 -20.42
CA ALA A 238 -7.24 11.75 -21.62
C ALA A 238 -8.15 11.62 -22.85
N LEU A 239 -8.82 10.48 -23.02
CA LEU A 239 -9.73 10.22 -24.14
C LEU A 239 -11.01 11.07 -24.07
N LYS A 240 -11.54 11.36 -22.87
CA LYS A 240 -12.68 12.30 -22.71
C LYS A 240 -12.35 13.71 -23.21
N GLY A 241 -11.09 14.12 -23.14
CA GLY A 241 -10.59 15.39 -23.68
C GLY A 241 -10.43 15.42 -25.20
N VAL A 242 -10.36 14.25 -25.85
CA VAL A 242 -10.24 14.14 -27.31
C VAL A 242 -11.64 14.20 -27.93
N LYS A 243 -12.03 15.38 -28.40
CA LYS A 243 -13.14 15.48 -29.36
C LYS A 243 -12.71 14.76 -30.64
N VAL A 244 -13.26 13.57 -30.89
CA VAL A 244 -13.17 12.92 -32.19
C VAL A 244 -13.75 13.90 -33.20
N ARG A 245 -12.90 14.59 -33.96
CA ARG A 245 -13.35 15.28 -35.16
C ARG A 245 -13.75 14.18 -36.12
N ASP A 246 -15.04 14.11 -36.45
CA ASP A 246 -15.55 13.23 -37.49
C ASP A 246 -14.73 13.40 -38.78
N VAL A 247 -13.88 12.42 -39.09
CA VAL A 247 -13.09 12.36 -40.32
C VAL A 247 -13.95 11.90 -41.52
N TYR A 248 -15.26 11.73 -41.33
CA TYR A 248 -16.20 11.42 -42.40
C TYR A 248 -17.08 12.61 -42.75
N ASN A 249 -16.50 13.63 -43.37
CA ASN A 249 -17.24 14.52 -44.27
C ASN A 249 -16.31 15.12 -45.33
N ARG A 250 -15.84 14.26 -46.24
CA ARG A 250 -15.50 14.66 -47.61
C ARG A 250 -15.94 13.56 -48.55
N LYS A 251 -17.14 13.73 -49.10
CA LYS A 251 -17.43 13.66 -50.55
C LYS A 251 -18.87 14.12 -50.76
N SER A 252 -19.00 15.30 -51.37
CA SER A 252 -20.24 15.75 -52.00
C SER A 252 -20.52 14.82 -53.20
N PRO A 253 -21.77 14.37 -53.46
CA PRO A 253 -22.08 13.49 -54.59
C PRO A 253 -22.04 14.13 -55.99
N ASP A 254 -21.61 15.38 -56.16
CA ASP A 254 -21.85 16.13 -57.40
C ASP A 254 -20.67 16.18 -58.42
N ASP A 255 -19.57 15.45 -58.21
CA ASP A 255 -18.43 15.44 -59.15
C ASP A 255 -18.48 14.33 -60.22
N TYR A 256 -19.67 14.00 -60.72
CA TYR A 256 -19.82 13.24 -61.97
C TYR A 256 -20.83 13.93 -62.90
N CYS A 257 -20.36 14.97 -63.59
CA CYS A 257 -20.85 15.42 -64.90
C CYS A 257 -19.64 15.88 -65.73
#